data_AF-A0A956W387-F1
#
_entry.id   AF-A0A956W387-F1
#
_cell.length_a   1.000
_cell.length_b   1.000
_cell.length_c   1.000
_cell.angle_alpha   90.00
_cell.angle_beta   90.00
_cell.angle_gamma   90.00
#
_symmetry.space_group_name_H-M   'P 1'
#
loop_
_entity.id
_entity.type
_entity.pdbx_description
1 polymer ?
#
loop_
_entity_poly.entity_id
_entity_poly.type
_entity_poly.pdbx_seq_one_letter_code
_entity_poly.pdbx_strand_id
1 'polypeptide(L)' 'DKAGFDRVALGFSGMTYVTGWHDRPPVRPGYMIADYGSGLMGAFGALLALEGRERTGKGQDVDVALYES' A
#
# COMPACT_ATOMS: atom_id res chain seq x y z
N ASP A 1 11.66 7.00 7.89
CA ASP A 1 13.02 7.36 7.42
C ASP A 1 13.62 6.55 6.27
N LYS A 2 13.02 5.44 5.84
CA LYS A 2 13.48 4.77 4.60
C LYS A 2 12.63 5.21 3.42
N ALA A 3 13.26 5.35 2.24
CA ALA A 3 12.54 5.69 1.01
C ALA A 3 11.62 4.53 0.59
N GLY A 4 10.34 4.82 0.39
CA GLY A 4 9.33 3.87 -0.05
C GLY A 4 9.14 3.93 -1.57
N PHE A 5 9.39 2.81 -2.23
CA PHE A 5 9.10 2.63 -3.66
C PHE A 5 8.43 1.26 -3.83
N ASP A 6 7.53 1.13 -4.80
CA ASP A 6 6.83 -0.13 -5.11
C ASP A 6 7.77 -1.34 -5.13
N ARG A 7 8.92 -1.24 -5.81
CA ARG A 7 9.88 -2.34 -5.89
C ARG A 7 10.40 -2.80 -4.53
N VAL A 8 10.64 -1.85 -3.63
CA VAL A 8 11.11 -2.13 -2.28
C VAL A 8 9.97 -2.76 -1.47
N ALA A 9 8.77 -2.18 -1.53
CA ALA A 9 7.59 -2.68 -0.82
C ALA A 9 7.18 -4.10 -1.25
N LEU A 10 7.24 -4.42 -2.55
CA LEU A 10 6.96 -5.76 -3.06
C LEU A 10 8.02 -6.79 -2.66
N GLY A 11 9.27 -6.35 -2.47
CA GLY A 11 10.33 -7.17 -1.90
C GLY A 11 10.06 -7.48 -0.43
N PHE A 12 9.83 -6.43 0.37
CA PHE A 12 9.61 -6.54 1.82
C PHE A 12 8.35 -7.32 2.19
N SER A 13 7.25 -7.17 1.44
CA SER A 13 5.99 -7.88 1.69
C SER A 13 6.00 -9.37 1.30
N GLY A 14 7.09 -9.86 0.68
CA GLY A 14 7.16 -11.23 0.14
C GLY A 14 6.37 -11.42 -1.15
N MET A 15 5.77 -10.36 -1.72
CA MET A 15 5.00 -10.45 -2.97
C MET A 15 5.87 -10.97 -4.13
N THR A 16 7.13 -10.55 -4.17
CA THR A 16 8.09 -11.08 -5.17
C THR A 16 8.30 -12.58 -5.03
N TYR A 17 8.34 -13.13 -3.80
CA TYR A 17 8.56 -14.56 -3.55
C TYR A 17 7.43 -15.44 -4.10
N VAL A 18 6.19 -14.95 -4.05
CA VAL A 18 5.01 -15.70 -4.54
C VAL A 18 4.71 -15.45 -6.02
N THR A 19 5.46 -14.58 -6.69
CA THR A 19 5.23 -14.22 -8.10
C THR A 19 6.26 -14.89 -9.00
N GLY A 20 5.80 -15.64 -9.99
CA GLY A 20 6.64 -16.27 -11.01
C GLY A 20 6.49 -17.80 -11.06
N TRP A 21 7.62 -18.48 -11.29
CA TRP A 21 7.69 -19.94 -11.38
C TRP A 21 8.58 -20.49 -10.27
N HIS A 22 8.24 -21.68 -9.78
CA HIS A 22 8.93 -22.33 -8.66
C HIS A 22 10.41 -22.67 -8.93
N ASP A 23 10.77 -22.87 -10.20
CA ASP A 23 12.11 -23.28 -10.66
C ASP A 23 12.98 -22.11 -11.11
N ARG A 24 12.53 -20.86 -10.90
CA ARG A 24 13.21 -19.65 -11.38
C ARG A 24 13.35 -18.62 -10.27
N PRO A 25 14.28 -17.66 -10.42
CA PRO A 25 14.35 -16.54 -9.49
C PRO A 25 13.01 -15.78 -9.40
N PRO A 26 12.67 -15.23 -8.22
CA PRO A 26 11.50 -14.38 -8.01
C PRO A 26 11.40 -13.27 -9.06
N VAL A 27 10.19 -13.03 -9.57
CA VAL A 27 9.94 -11.94 -10.51
C VAL A 27 8.98 -10.93 -9.91
N ARG A 28 9.15 -9.66 -10.28
CA ARG A 28 8.23 -8.62 -9.86
C ARG A 28 6.94 -8.72 -10.69
N PRO A 29 5.75 -8.53 -10.08
CA PRO A 29 4.52 -8.29 -10.83
C PRO A 29 4.70 -7.19 -11.87
N GLY A 30 4.03 -7.33 -13.02
CA GLY A 30 4.13 -6.38 -14.14
C GLY A 30 3.49 -5.01 -13.88
N TYR A 31 2.88 -4.81 -12.70
CA TYR A 31 2.15 -3.61 -12.34
C TYR A 31 2.61 -3.04 -10.99
N MET A 32 2.37 -1.75 -10.77
CA MET A 32 2.81 -0.99 -9.58
C MET A 32 1.79 -1.16 -8.44
N ILE A 33 1.63 -2.39 -7.97
CA ILE A 33 0.55 -2.80 -7.07
C ILE A 33 0.62 -2.03 -5.74
N ALA A 34 1.81 -1.82 -5.19
CA ALA A 34 1.95 -1.15 -3.91
C ALA A 34 1.59 0.34 -4.03
N ASP A 35 2.08 1.02 -5.07
CA ASP A 35 1.82 2.46 -5.28
C ASP A 35 0.32 2.73 -5.52
N TYR A 36 -0.33 1.95 -6.39
CA TYR A 36 -1.76 2.10 -6.65
C TYR A 36 -2.60 1.67 -5.45
N GLY A 37 -2.22 0.57 -4.79
CA GLY A 37 -2.92 0.06 -3.62
C GLY A 37 -2.92 1.07 -2.48
N SER A 38 -1.75 1.63 -2.14
CA SER A 38 -1.65 2.66 -1.10
C SER A 38 -2.39 3.94 -1.48
N GLY A 39 -2.33 4.35 -2.75
CA GLY A 39 -3.06 5.53 -3.24
C GLY A 39 -4.58 5.38 -3.10
N LEU A 40 -5.13 4.22 -3.48
CA LEU A 40 -6.55 3.93 -3.35
C LEU A 40 -6.97 3.88 -1.87
N MET A 41 -6.19 3.22 -1.02
CA MET A 41 -6.47 3.13 0.41
C MET A 41 -6.40 4.51 1.09
N GLY A 42 -5.44 5.36 0.71
CA GLY A 42 -5.34 6.73 1.22
C GLY A 42 -6.52 7.59 0.80
N ALA A 43 -6.94 7.52 -0.46
CA ALA A 43 -8.13 8.23 -0.93
C ALA A 43 -9.40 7.75 -0.20
N PHE A 44 -9.56 6.44 -0.04
CA PHE A 44 -10.69 5.87 0.67
C PHE A 44 -10.70 6.26 2.16
N GLY A 45 -9.55 6.18 2.83
CA GLY A 45 -9.41 6.62 4.22
C GLY A 45 -9.71 8.11 4.39
N ALA A 46 -9.29 8.97 3.46
CA ALA A 46 -9.62 10.39 3.48
C ALA A 46 -11.13 10.65 3.35
N LEU A 47 -11.81 9.93 2.46
CA LEU A 47 -13.27 10.00 2.32
C LEU A 47 -13.98 9.56 3.61
N LEU A 48 -13.51 8.49 4.24
CA LEU A 48 -14.05 8.01 5.51
C LEU A 48 -13.79 8.99 6.67
N ALA A 49 -12.63 9.64 6.71
CA ALA A 49 -12.32 10.66 7.71
C ALA A 49 -13.21 11.90 7.56
N LEU A 50 -13.54 12.28 6.32
CA LEU A 50 -14.51 13.35 6.05
C LEU A 50 -15.91 12.97 6.53
N GLU A 51 -16.38 11.77 6.20
CA GLU A 51 -17.67 11.25 6.68
C GLU A 51 -17.72 11.16 8.22
N GLY A 52 -16.64 10.68 8.84
CA GLY A 52 -16.49 10.63 10.30
C GLY A 52 -16.54 12.02 10.94
N ARG A 53 -15.95 13.02 10.28
CA ARG A 53 -15.99 14.43 10.72
C ARG A 53 -17.39 15.01 10.67
N GLU A 54 -18.18 14.72 9.65
CA GLU A 54 -19.58 15.19 9.56
C GLU A 54 -20.41 14.70 10.77
N ARG A 55 -20.15 13.47 11.23
CA ARG A 55 -20.89 12.85 12.34
C ARG A 55 -20.39 13.29 13.72
N THR A 56 -19.09 13.55 13.87
CA THR A 56 -18.44 13.75 15.18
C THR A 56 -17.95 15.17 15.41
N GLY A 57 -17.88 16.00 14.37
CA GLY A 57 -17.26 17.32 14.38
C GLY A 57 -15.73 17.30 14.41
N LYS A 58 -15.08 16.12 14.40
CA LYS A 58 -13.62 15.97 14.56
C LYS A 58 -12.99 15.32 13.34
N GLY A 59 -11.84 15.84 12.91
CA GLY A 59 -11.01 15.20 11.90
C GLY A 59 -10.28 13.96 12.43
N GLN A 60 -9.68 13.20 11.52
CA GLN A 60 -8.91 11.99 11.82
C GLN A 60 -7.65 11.97 10.94
N ASP A 61 -6.56 11.43 11.48
CA ASP A 61 -5.34 11.17 10.70
C ASP A 61 -5.48 9.83 9.97
N VAL A 62 -5.06 9.81 8.71
CA VAL A 62 -5.06 8.62 7.85
C VAL A 62 -3.61 8.32 7.47
N ASP A 63 -3.06 7.27 8.08
CA ASP A 63 -1.72 6.77 7.77
C ASP A 63 -1.83 5.54 6.87
N VAL A 64 -1.07 5.54 5.78
CA VAL A 64 -1.05 4.45 4.80
C VAL A 64 0.39 4.20 4.38
N ALA A 65 0.82 2.95 4.54
CA ALA A 65 2.14 2.50 4.10
C ALA A 65 2.06 1.72 2.78
N LEU A 66 3.13 1.78 1.98
CA LEU A 66 3.29 0.94 0.78
C LEU A 66 3.37 -0.56 1.12
N TYR A 67 3.78 -0.86 2.35
CA TYR A 67 3.73 -2.19 2.95
C TYR A 67 3.56 -2.00 4.47
N GLU A 68 2.77 -2.86 5.10
CA GLU A 68 2.67 -2.93 6.56
C GLU A 68 3.86 -3.75 7.10
N SER A 69 4.44 -3.30 8.22
CA SER A 69 5.61 -3.93 8.85
C SER A 69 5.25 -4.81 10.03
#